data_AF-A0A139X535-F1
#
_entry.id   AF-A0A139X535-F1
#
_cell.length_a   1.000
_cell.length_b   1.000
_cell.length_c   1.000
_cell.angle_alpha   90.00
_cell.angle_beta   90.00
_cell.angle_gamma   90.00
#
_symmetry.space_group_name_H-M   'P 1'
#
loop_
_entity.id
_entity.type
_entity.pdbx_description
1 polymer ?
#
loop_
_entity_poly.entity_id
_entity_poly.type
_entity_poly.pdbx_seq_one_letter_code
_entity_poly.pdbx_strand_id
1 'polypeptide(L)'
;MPTSDSYFADLILRLKDPNYAALYLDTHMESEEGEAFDTRLIQLALTHVANALGEEHMTPEQAKKHIEKLDKLLLEPGSEAIYNLGNWLNALGLKLTVSAAPKVDRSLTNIVSSSEISV
;
A
#
# COMPACT_ATOMS: atom_id res chain seq x y z
N MET A 1 -18.57 2.25 -21.10
CA MET A 1 -17.85 1.74 -19.91
C MET A 1 -16.42 1.49 -20.32
N PRO A 2 -15.41 1.83 -19.49
CA PRO A 2 -14.02 1.47 -19.76
C PRO A 2 -13.93 -0.06 -19.82
N THR A 3 -13.14 -0.61 -20.75
CA THR A 3 -12.75 -2.03 -20.74
C THR A 3 -11.67 -2.24 -19.66
N SER A 4 -11.49 -3.47 -19.14
CA SER A 4 -10.48 -3.75 -18.11
C SER A 4 -9.08 -3.25 -18.48
N ASP A 5 -8.74 -3.35 -19.77
CA ASP A 5 -7.45 -2.92 -20.30
C ASP A 5 -7.27 -1.40 -20.23
N SER A 6 -8.35 -0.64 -20.42
CA SER A 6 -8.32 0.83 -20.26
C SER A 6 -8.17 1.24 -18.79
N TYR A 7 -8.83 0.54 -17.85
CA TYR A 7 -8.70 0.82 -16.43
C TYR A 7 -7.28 0.57 -15.92
N PHE A 8 -6.67 -0.56 -16.31
CA PHE A 8 -5.31 -0.88 -15.89
C PHE A 8 -4.29 0.09 -16.49
N ALA A 9 -4.42 0.45 -17.77
CA ALA A 9 -3.56 1.44 -18.41
C ALA A 9 -3.68 2.83 -17.73
N ASP A 10 -4.90 3.25 -17.40
CA ASP A 10 -5.15 4.50 -16.68
C ASP A 10 -4.55 4.48 -15.27
N LEU A 11 -4.63 3.34 -14.56
CA LEU A 11 -4.02 3.17 -13.25
C LEU A 11 -2.49 3.30 -13.33
N ILE A 12 -1.85 2.57 -14.24
CA ILE A 12 -0.39 2.62 -14.43
C ILE A 12 0.05 4.05 -14.78
N LEU A 13 -0.71 4.77 -15.62
CA LEU A 13 -0.40 6.15 -15.96
C LEU A 13 -0.40 7.08 -14.74
N ARG A 14 -1.37 6.92 -13.83
CA ARG A 14 -1.43 7.71 -12.58
C ARG A 14 -0.31 7.35 -11.61
N LEU A 15 0.03 6.07 -11.52
CA LEU A 15 1.08 5.55 -10.63
C LEU A 15 2.49 6.01 -11.03
N LYS A 16 2.67 6.63 -12.20
CA LYS A 16 3.92 7.30 -12.55
C LYS A 16 4.20 8.55 -11.71
N ASP A 17 3.19 9.16 -11.10
CA ASP A 17 3.40 10.18 -10.07
C ASP A 17 3.80 9.50 -8.75
N PRO A 18 5.02 9.70 -8.23
CA PRO A 18 5.46 9.06 -6.99
C PRO A 18 4.56 9.39 -5.78
N ASN A 19 3.94 10.57 -5.75
CA ASN A 19 3.03 10.93 -4.65
C ASN A 19 1.73 10.11 -4.72
N TYR A 20 1.20 9.94 -5.93
CA TYR A 20 0.03 9.10 -6.14
C TYR A 20 0.34 7.63 -5.86
N ALA A 21 1.51 7.13 -6.26
CA ALA A 21 1.96 5.78 -5.95
C ALA A 21 2.14 5.55 -4.44
N ALA A 22 2.70 6.53 -3.71
CA ALA A 22 2.82 6.45 -2.25
C ALA A 22 1.44 6.38 -1.59
N LEU A 23 0.52 7.26 -1.97
CA LEU A 23 -0.87 7.25 -1.46
C LEU A 23 -1.58 5.93 -1.78
N TYR A 24 -1.41 5.42 -3.00
CA TYR A 24 -1.99 4.15 -3.44
C TYR A 24 -1.50 2.99 -2.56
N LEU A 25 -0.19 2.91 -2.28
CA LEU A 25 0.36 1.89 -1.39
C LEU A 25 -0.13 2.05 0.05
N ASP A 26 -0.18 3.29 0.55
CA ASP A 26 -0.66 3.59 1.91
C ASP A 26 -2.09 3.08 2.09
N THR A 27 -2.99 3.37 1.14
CA THR A 27 -4.38 2.87 1.14
C THR A 27 -4.47 1.33 1.12
N HIS A 28 -3.55 0.64 0.46
CA HIS A 28 -3.56 -0.84 0.42
C HIS A 28 -2.90 -1.49 1.65
N MET A 29 -2.11 -0.72 2.42
CA MET A 29 -1.47 -1.15 3.65
C MET A 29 -2.28 -0.78 4.89
N GLU A 30 -3.20 0.18 4.78
CA GLU A 30 -4.21 0.44 5.79
C GLU A 30 -5.07 -0.81 6.00
N SER A 31 -5.41 -1.08 7.26
CA SER A 31 -6.30 -2.16 7.66
C SER A 31 -7.29 -1.61 8.67
N GLU A 32 -8.57 -1.83 8.43
CA GLU A 32 -9.60 -1.47 9.40
C GLU A 32 -9.72 -2.53 10.51
N GLU A 33 -10.21 -2.14 11.69
CA GLU A 33 -10.47 -3.09 12.77
C GLU A 33 -11.46 -4.17 12.31
N GLY A 34 -11.00 -5.42 12.23
CA GLY A 34 -11.81 -6.56 11.84
C GLY A 34 -11.64 -7.00 10.38
N GLU A 35 -10.88 -6.25 9.56
CA GLU A 35 -10.50 -6.73 8.23
C GLU A 35 -9.40 -7.78 8.30
N ALA A 36 -9.59 -8.86 7.55
CA ALA A 36 -8.56 -9.86 7.36
C ALA A 36 -7.49 -9.31 6.41
N PHE A 37 -6.26 -9.24 6.89
CA PHE A 37 -5.11 -8.84 6.09
C PHE A 37 -4.92 -9.80 4.90
N ASP A 38 -5.19 -9.33 3.68
CA ASP A 38 -4.96 -10.11 2.45
C ASP A 38 -3.61 -9.72 1.83
N THR A 39 -2.61 -10.58 2.04
CA THR A 39 -1.26 -10.42 1.49
C THR A 39 -1.24 -10.30 -0.04
N ARG A 40 -2.24 -10.86 -0.73
CA ARG A 40 -2.33 -10.80 -2.20
C ARG A 40 -2.65 -9.40 -2.70
N LEU A 41 -3.42 -8.62 -1.94
CA LEU A 41 -3.75 -7.23 -2.31
C LEU A 41 -2.51 -6.35 -2.25
N ILE A 42 -1.69 -6.51 -1.22
CA ILE A 42 -0.44 -5.76 -1.07
C ILE A 42 0.58 -6.17 -2.14
N GLN A 43 0.72 -7.48 -2.41
CA GLN A 43 1.60 -7.96 -3.48
C GLN A 43 1.19 -7.38 -4.85
N LEU A 44 -0.12 -7.33 -5.13
CA LEU A 44 -0.64 -6.74 -6.36
C LEU A 44 -0.35 -5.24 -6.44
N ALA A 45 -0.60 -4.50 -5.36
CA ALA A 45 -0.37 -3.07 -5.30
C ALA A 45 1.11 -2.71 -5.49
N LEU A 46 2.01 -3.42 -4.81
CA LEU A 46 3.46 -3.28 -4.97
C LEU A 46 3.90 -3.59 -6.41
N THR A 47 3.31 -4.62 -7.03
CA THR A 47 3.58 -4.95 -8.45
C THR A 47 3.12 -3.84 -9.39
N HIS A 48 1.95 -3.24 -9.17
CA HIS A 48 1.46 -2.11 -9.97
C HIS A 48 2.43 -0.92 -9.89
N VAL A 49 2.87 -0.57 -8.68
CA VAL A 49 3.82 0.53 -8.47
C VAL A 49 5.17 0.25 -9.12
N ALA A 50 5.70 -0.97 -8.99
CA ALA A 50 6.95 -1.34 -9.64
C ALA A 50 6.86 -1.30 -11.17
N ASN A 51 5.72 -1.71 -11.75
CA ASN A 51 5.48 -1.60 -13.19
C ASN A 51 5.41 -0.14 -13.66
N ALA A 52 4.86 0.76 -12.84
CA ALA A 52 4.71 2.17 -13.19
C ALA A 52 6.02 2.96 -13.06
N LEU A 53 6.72 2.81 -11.92
CA LEU A 53 7.91 3.59 -11.58
C LEU A 53 9.23 2.93 -11.99
N GLY A 54 9.22 1.61 -12.25
CA GLY A 54 10.45 0.87 -12.54
C GLY A 54 11.18 1.39 -13.77
N GLU A 55 10.48 1.70 -14.85
CA GLU A 55 11.12 2.20 -16.08
C GLU A 55 11.69 3.63 -15.94
N GLU A 56 11.24 4.40 -14.95
CA GLU A 56 11.76 5.75 -14.68
C GLU A 56 13.07 5.73 -13.88
N HIS A 57 13.27 4.67 -13.08
CA HIS A 57 14.40 4.57 -12.15
C HIS A 57 15.45 3.53 -12.54
N MET A 58 15.12 2.59 -13.43
CA MET A 58 16.00 1.48 -13.78
C MET A 58 15.72 0.93 -15.19
N THR A 59 16.65 0.14 -15.73
CA THR A 59 16.45 -0.48 -17.05
C THR A 59 15.34 -1.53 -16.98
N PRO A 60 14.71 -1.91 -18.11
CA PRO A 60 13.66 -2.94 -18.12
C PRO A 60 14.11 -4.27 -17.48
N GLU A 61 15.37 -4.68 -17.68
CA GLU A 61 15.92 -5.89 -17.07
C GLU A 61 16.08 -5.75 -15.55
N GLN A 62 16.45 -4.56 -15.08
CA GLN A 62 16.54 -4.26 -13.65
C GLN A 62 15.15 -4.19 -13.02
N ALA A 63 14.18 -3.56 -13.68
CA ALA A 63 12.79 -3.49 -13.23
C ALA A 63 12.19 -4.89 -13.07
N LYS A 64 12.39 -5.76 -14.06
CA LYS A 64 11.97 -7.16 -13.98
C LYS A 64 12.59 -7.88 -12.78
N LYS A 65 13.91 -7.76 -12.58
CA LYS A 65 14.59 -8.33 -11.42
C LYS A 65 14.13 -7.72 -10.10
N HIS A 66 13.71 -6.47 -10.11
CA HIS A 66 13.19 -5.79 -8.93
C HIS A 66 11.83 -6.36 -8.53
N ILE A 67 10.94 -6.61 -9.49
CA ILE A 67 9.66 -7.29 -9.28
C ILE A 67 9.88 -8.74 -8.84
N GLU A 68 10.79 -9.48 -9.47
CA GLU A 68 11.08 -10.88 -9.07
C GLU A 68 11.57 -11.00 -7.61
N LYS A 69 12.20 -9.97 -7.06
CA LYS A 69 12.61 -9.94 -5.65
C LYS A 69 11.45 -9.74 -4.68
N LEU A 70 10.30 -9.23 -5.15
CA LEU A 70 9.15 -8.92 -4.31
C LEU A 70 8.60 -10.17 -3.62
N ASP A 71 8.46 -11.27 -4.36
CA ASP A 71 7.92 -12.53 -3.81
C ASP A 71 8.79 -13.06 -2.67
N LYS A 72 10.12 -12.98 -2.82
CA LYS A 72 11.05 -13.40 -1.79
C LYS A 72 10.95 -12.50 -0.56
N LEU A 73 10.87 -11.19 -0.77
CA LEU A 73 10.79 -10.18 0.28
C LEU A 73 9.53 -10.37 1.13
N LEU A 74 8.37 -10.62 0.50
CA LEU A 74 7.10 -10.81 1.21
C LEU A 74 7.03 -12.12 2.01
N LEU A 75 7.94 -13.06 1.77
CA LEU A 75 8.08 -14.30 2.55
C LEU A 75 9.05 -14.17 3.74
N GLU A 76 9.81 -13.06 3.81
CA GLU A 76 10.74 -12.84 4.92
C GLU A 76 9.99 -12.54 6.22
N PRO A 77 10.44 -13.08 7.37
CA PRO A 77 9.78 -12.84 8.64
C PRO A 77 10.25 -11.54 9.31
N GLY A 78 9.32 -10.88 10.01
CA GLY A 78 9.63 -9.87 11.02
C GLY A 78 10.31 -8.60 10.49
N SER A 79 11.31 -8.11 11.22
CA SER A 79 11.95 -6.81 10.96
C SER A 79 12.81 -6.77 9.70
N GLU A 80 13.32 -7.91 9.24
CA GLU A 80 14.12 -8.00 8.01
C GLU A 80 13.26 -7.64 6.79
N ALA A 81 12.02 -8.14 6.74
CA ALA A 81 11.07 -7.81 5.67
C ALA A 81 10.78 -6.30 5.60
N ILE A 82 10.65 -5.62 6.75
CA ILE A 82 10.39 -4.17 6.81
C ILE A 82 11.59 -3.38 6.26
N TYR A 83 12.81 -3.75 6.66
CA TYR A 83 14.03 -3.09 6.19
C TYR A 83 14.23 -3.31 4.68
N ASN A 84 14.03 -4.54 4.22
CA ASN A 84 14.16 -4.89 2.81
C ASN A 84 13.04 -4.25 1.96
N LEU A 85 11.83 -4.12 2.49
CA LEU A 85 10.74 -3.36 1.85
C LEU A 85 11.12 -1.88 1.69
N GLY A 86 11.69 -1.27 2.71
CA GLY A 86 12.18 0.11 2.64
C GLY A 86 13.24 0.30 1.54
N ASN A 87 14.20 -0.63 1.44
CA ASN A 87 15.22 -0.60 0.40
C ASN A 87 14.65 -0.86 -1.00
N TRP A 88 13.68 -1.76 -1.09
CA TRP A 88 12.98 -2.08 -2.33
C TRP A 88 12.24 -0.84 -2.85
N LEU A 89 11.42 -0.19 -2.00
CA LEU A 89 10.72 1.06 -2.33
C LEU A 89 11.67 2.20 -2.72
N ASN A 90 12.82 2.31 -2.06
CA ASN A 90 13.81 3.36 -2.36
C ASN A 90 14.37 3.28 -3.79
N ALA A 91 14.45 2.09 -4.38
CA ALA A 91 14.85 1.93 -5.78
C ALA A 91 13.80 2.45 -6.77
N LEU A 92 12.56 2.64 -6.32
CA LEU A 92 11.44 3.21 -7.08
C LEU A 92 11.21 4.71 -6.77
N GLY A 93 12.12 5.35 -6.03
CA GLY A 93 11.97 6.74 -5.61
C GLY A 93 10.98 6.95 -4.45
N LEU A 94 10.54 5.86 -3.79
CA LEU A 94 9.62 5.89 -2.65
C LEU A 94 10.34 5.66 -1.33
N LYS A 95 9.74 6.06 -0.22
CA LYS A 95 10.31 5.87 1.13
C LYS A 95 9.25 5.38 2.10
N LEU A 96 9.60 4.33 2.87
CA LEU A 96 8.80 3.90 4.01
C LEU A 96 9.00 4.86 5.19
N THR A 97 7.89 5.33 5.78
CA THR A 97 7.91 6.33 6.86
C THR A 97 7.08 5.88 8.06
N VAL A 98 7.44 6.39 9.24
CA VAL A 98 6.66 6.24 10.47
C VAL A 98 5.93 7.55 10.73
N SER A 99 4.60 7.47 10.87
CA SER A 99 3.72 8.61 11.15
C SER A 99 2.96 8.39 12.45
N ALA A 100 2.54 9.47 13.11
CA ALA A 100 1.70 9.36 14.30
C ALA A 100 0.30 8.84 13.90
N ALA A 101 -0.23 7.87 14.66
CA ALA A 101 -1.59 7.38 14.45
C ALA A 101 -2.62 8.50 14.70
N PRO A 102 -3.72 8.56 13.93
CA PRO A 102 -4.78 9.54 14.17
C PRO A 102 -5.35 9.37 15.58
N LYS A 103 -5.57 10.48 16.29
CA LYS A 103 -6.29 10.46 17.57
C LYS A 103 -7.75 10.14 17.30
N VAL A 104 -8.20 8.94 17.63
CA VAL A 104 -9.63 8.63 17.76
C VAL A 104 -10.13 9.33 19.03
N ASP A 105 -10.81 10.46 18.88
CA ASP A 105 -11.52 11.10 19.99
C ASP A 105 -12.70 10.21 20.40
N ARG A 106 -12.47 9.30 21.36
CA ARG A 106 -13.48 8.41 21.96
C ARG A 106 -14.56 9.14 22.78
N SER A 107 -14.62 10.47 22.75
CA SER A 107 -15.62 11.23 23.52
C SER A 107 -17.05 11.06 23.00
N LEU A 108 -17.24 10.54 21.78
CA LEU A 108 -18.57 10.40 21.16
C LEU A 108 -19.21 9.00 21.33
N THR A 109 -18.48 7.98 21.79
CA THR A 109 -19.02 6.62 21.95
C THR A 109 -19.86 6.41 23.20
N ASN A 110 -19.85 7.36 24.16
CA ASN A 110 -20.59 7.23 25.43
C ASN A 110 -22.01 7.84 25.42
N ILE A 111 -22.46 8.44 24.33
CA ILE A 111 -23.74 9.19 24.33
C ILE A 111 -24.94 8.29 23.95
N VAL A 112 -24.72 7.15 23.30
CA VAL A 112 -25.83 6.32 22.78
C VAL A 112 -26.33 5.27 23.80
N SER A 113 -25.57 4.94 24.85
CA SER A 113 -25.97 3.89 25.82
C SER A 113 -26.84 4.34 27.00
N SER A 114 -27.06 5.65 27.20
CA SER A 114 -27.78 6.15 28.39
C SER A 114 -29.26 6.50 28.15
N SER A 115 -29.87 6.05 27.05
CA SER A 115 -31.27 6.32 26.73
C SER A 115 -32.16 5.06 26.80
N GLU A 116 -32.00 4.23 27.83
CA GLU A 116 -33.05 3.28 28.23
C GLU A 116 -33.80 3.84 29.46
N ILE A 117 -34.75 4.72 29.14
CA ILE A 117 -36.10 4.87 29.68
C ILE A 117 -36.32 4.32 31.11
N SER A 118 -36.45 5.23 32.09
CA SER A 118 -37.15 4.96 33.35
C SER A 118 -38.67 4.99 33.13
N VAL A 119 -39.35 3.88 33.45
CA VAL A 119 -40.76 3.83 33.86
C VAL A 119 -40.86 2.93 35.08
#